data_AF-A0A9E5YU83-F1
#
_entry.id   AF-A0A9E5YU83-F1
#
_cell.length_a   1.000
_cell.length_b   1.000
_cell.length_c   1.000
_cell.angle_alpha   90.00
_cell.angle_beta   90.00
_cell.angle_gamma   90.00
#
_symmetry.space_group_name_H-M   'P 1'
#
loop_
_entity.id
_entity.type
_entity.pdbx_description
1 polymer ?
#
loop_
_entity_poly.entity_id
_entity_poly.type
_entity_poly.pdbx_seq_one_letter_code
_entity_poly.pdbx_strand_id
1 'polypeptide(L)'
;YSIEDLAQLIYDLKQINPIAKVCVKLVARSGVGTIAAGVAKAKADVILISGHDGGTGASPQSSIKYAGLPWEMGLAEANQVLTLNRLRHRVKLRVDGGIKTGRDVVIAAMLGGEEFGIGTASLVAMGCIMVRQCHSNTCPVGVCTQDERLREKFSGTPEKVVNLFSFIAEDVADIIAGLGFHSLDEIIGRSDLLSQVSRGHKDLDDLDLNALLAQADAGGFPRYCSSETRTEVPDTLDAQIIADAAAALAQSEKMQLTYTVQNTHRAVGTRTSSEIVRRFGMTGLKPGHLTVRLRGSAGQSLGAFAVQGLTLEVFGDANDYVGKGLSGGTIVVRPPVSSPLESHTNTIIGNTVLYGATSGKLFAAGQAGERFCVRNSGAQAVIEGCGSNGCEYMTGGVAAILGRVGANFGAGMTGGMAFVYDPDDDFQFRVNADTVIHQRIETAYWRDVLKVLIGQHVKHTGSRFAQNLLNNWDREESRFWQVVPKEMLDKLEHPASTEGEEALRA
;
A
#
# COMPACT_ATOMS: atom_id res chain seq x y z
N TYR A 1 3.48 -10.41 -3.18
CA TYR A 1 3.54 -11.88 -3.15
C TYR A 1 4.94 -12.42 -3.35
N SER A 2 5.86 -11.64 -3.89
CA SER A 2 7.27 -12.01 -4.06
C SER A 2 8.20 -10.79 -3.99
N ILE A 3 9.49 -10.98 -4.23
CA ILE A 3 10.48 -9.90 -4.20
C ILE A 3 10.35 -8.96 -5.40
N GLU A 4 9.93 -9.49 -6.56
CA GLU A 4 9.66 -8.71 -7.77
C GLU A 4 8.43 -7.81 -7.60
N ASP A 5 7.41 -8.24 -6.85
CA ASP A 5 6.28 -7.37 -6.48
C ASP A 5 6.73 -6.21 -5.58
N LEU A 6 7.65 -6.47 -4.65
CA LEU A 6 8.23 -5.42 -3.81
C LEU A 6 9.02 -4.43 -4.67
N ALA A 7 9.82 -4.92 -5.62
CA ALA A 7 10.52 -4.07 -6.58
C ALA A 7 9.54 -3.23 -7.41
N GLN A 8 8.40 -3.80 -7.81
CA GLN A 8 7.35 -3.05 -8.51
C GLN A 8 6.73 -1.97 -7.61
N LEU A 9 6.44 -2.27 -6.34
CA LEU A 9 5.92 -1.26 -5.42
C LEU A 9 6.94 -0.13 -5.16
N ILE A 10 8.21 -0.46 -4.97
CA ILE A 10 9.28 0.54 -4.82
C ILE A 10 9.35 1.42 -6.09
N TYR A 11 9.25 0.81 -7.27
CA TYR A 11 9.17 1.52 -8.54
C TYR A 11 7.97 2.48 -8.57
N ASP A 12 6.76 2.00 -8.27
CA ASP A 12 5.53 2.81 -8.25
C ASP A 12 5.66 4.02 -7.30
N LEU A 13 6.19 3.80 -6.08
CA LEU A 13 6.39 4.86 -5.08
C LEU A 13 7.38 5.91 -5.57
N LYS A 14 8.48 5.48 -6.21
CA LYS A 14 9.47 6.38 -6.80
C LYS A 14 8.96 7.06 -8.06
N GLN A 15 7.97 6.51 -8.76
CA GLN A 15 7.27 7.13 -9.89
C GLN A 15 6.26 8.20 -9.44
N ILE A 16 5.49 7.97 -8.37
CA ILE A 16 4.56 8.99 -7.87
C ILE A 16 5.27 10.09 -7.08
N ASN A 17 6.42 9.80 -6.47
CA ASN A 17 7.22 10.79 -5.77
C ASN A 17 8.71 10.75 -6.21
N PRO A 18 9.15 11.69 -7.08
CA PRO A 18 10.51 11.70 -7.61
C PRO A 18 11.59 12.11 -6.60
N ILE A 19 11.24 12.51 -5.39
CA ILE A 19 12.23 13.01 -4.41
C ILE A 19 12.29 12.16 -3.14
N ALA A 20 11.31 11.28 -2.91
CA ALA A 20 11.26 10.48 -1.70
C ALA A 20 12.25 9.31 -1.75
N LYS A 21 12.84 9.01 -0.59
CA LYS A 21 13.46 7.72 -0.29
C LYS A 21 12.39 6.69 0.08
N VAL A 22 12.60 5.44 -0.31
CA VAL A 22 11.73 4.32 0.05
C VAL A 22 12.39 3.47 1.13
N CYS A 23 11.67 3.29 2.24
CA CYS A 23 12.08 2.44 3.35
C CYS A 23 11.25 1.15 3.38
N VAL A 24 11.92 0.01 3.51
CA VAL A 24 11.27 -1.28 3.72
C VAL A 24 11.47 -1.70 5.18
N LYS A 25 10.36 -1.79 5.92
CA LYS A 25 10.35 -2.28 7.31
C LYS A 25 10.27 -3.81 7.32
N LEU A 26 11.29 -4.43 7.89
CA LEU A 26 11.39 -5.87 8.13
C LEU A 26 11.45 -6.13 9.64
N VAL A 27 10.97 -7.29 10.06
CA VAL A 27 11.13 -7.75 11.45
C VAL A 27 12.32 -8.71 11.51
N ALA A 28 13.15 -8.57 12.53
CA ALA A 28 14.30 -9.42 12.78
C ALA A 28 13.87 -10.88 12.92
N ARG A 29 14.51 -11.73 12.12
CA ARG A 29 14.41 -13.19 12.12
C ARG A 29 15.63 -13.74 11.38
N SER A 30 16.08 -14.94 11.74
CA SER A 30 17.10 -15.64 10.93
C SER A 30 16.67 -15.72 9.46
N GLY A 31 17.56 -15.36 8.55
CA GLY A 31 17.32 -15.28 7.11
C GLY A 31 16.94 -13.88 6.62
N VAL A 32 16.78 -12.90 7.52
CA VAL A 32 16.48 -11.51 7.16
C VAL A 32 17.60 -10.87 6.34
N GLY A 33 18.86 -11.31 6.49
CA GLY A 33 19.97 -10.79 5.70
C GLY A 33 19.84 -11.10 4.21
N THR A 34 19.40 -12.32 3.87
CA THR A 34 19.10 -12.71 2.49
C THR A 34 17.97 -11.87 1.90
N ILE A 35 16.92 -11.63 2.69
CA ILE A 35 15.80 -10.77 2.28
C ILE A 35 16.30 -9.33 2.09
N ALA A 36 17.12 -8.80 3.00
CA ALA A 36 17.69 -7.46 2.90
C ALA A 36 18.51 -7.28 1.61
N ALA A 37 19.27 -8.30 1.18
CA ALA A 37 19.97 -8.27 -0.10
C ALA A 37 18.99 -8.18 -1.29
N GLY A 38 17.88 -8.92 -1.26
CA GLY A 38 16.80 -8.80 -2.25
C GLY A 38 16.19 -7.40 -2.28
N VAL A 39 15.89 -6.84 -1.09
CA VAL A 39 15.33 -5.49 -0.92
C VAL A 39 16.26 -4.41 -1.47
N ALA A 40 17.57 -4.52 -1.22
CA ALA A 40 18.57 -3.61 -1.78
C ALA A 40 18.63 -3.70 -3.32
N LYS A 41 18.58 -4.92 -3.88
CA LYS A 41 18.51 -5.13 -5.35
C LYS A 41 17.22 -4.57 -5.95
N ALA A 42 16.12 -4.61 -5.19
CA ALA A 42 14.83 -4.00 -5.52
C ALA A 42 14.81 -2.46 -5.43
N LYS A 43 15.97 -1.83 -5.18
CA LYS A 43 16.18 -0.38 -5.19
C LYS A 43 15.56 0.35 -3.99
N ALA A 44 15.36 -0.31 -2.85
CA ALA A 44 15.06 0.38 -1.59
C ALA A 44 16.25 1.28 -1.19
N ASP A 45 15.97 2.38 -0.49
CA ASP A 45 17.00 3.31 -0.01
C ASP A 45 17.35 3.06 1.45
N VAL A 46 16.37 2.59 2.22
CA VAL A 46 16.49 2.31 3.64
C VAL A 46 15.88 0.93 3.94
N ILE A 47 16.55 0.16 4.78
CA ILE A 47 16.03 -1.10 5.33
C ILE A 47 15.94 -0.90 6.84
N LEU A 48 14.73 -0.99 7.38
CA LEU A 48 14.50 -0.96 8.82
C LEU A 48 14.40 -2.40 9.34
N ILE A 49 15.26 -2.74 10.30
CA ILE A 49 15.20 -3.99 11.04
C ILE A 49 14.56 -3.75 12.41
N SER A 50 13.38 -4.33 12.63
CA SER A 50 12.64 -4.21 13.88
C SER A 50 12.82 -5.44 14.77
N GLY A 51 13.21 -5.23 16.03
CA GLY A 51 13.26 -6.31 17.02
C GLY A 51 11.88 -6.77 17.48
N HIS A 52 11.81 -7.96 18.09
CA HIS A 52 10.57 -8.48 18.69
C HIS A 52 10.01 -7.57 19.81
N ASP A 53 10.84 -6.74 20.42
CA ASP A 53 10.49 -5.82 21.51
C ASP A 53 9.81 -4.52 21.06
N GLY A 54 9.31 -4.49 19.82
CA GLY A 54 8.48 -3.41 19.31
C GLY A 54 7.17 -3.22 20.10
N GLY A 55 6.76 -1.96 20.27
CA GLY A 55 5.45 -1.64 20.85
C GLY A 55 4.31 -1.84 19.83
N THR A 56 3.10 -2.10 20.34
CA THR A 56 1.88 -2.14 19.52
C THR A 56 0.68 -1.60 20.32
N GLY A 57 -0.25 -0.96 19.62
CA GLY A 57 -1.52 -0.52 20.21
C GLY A 57 -2.50 -1.68 20.42
N ALA A 58 -2.50 -2.67 19.54
CA ALA A 58 -3.33 -3.86 19.60
C ALA A 58 -2.67 -5.02 18.85
N SER A 59 -2.53 -6.17 19.49
CA SER A 59 -2.03 -7.41 18.89
C SER A 59 -2.40 -8.60 19.78
N PRO A 60 -2.58 -9.80 19.21
CA PRO A 60 -2.63 -11.03 20.00
C PRO A 60 -1.39 -11.16 20.89
N GLN A 61 -1.59 -11.63 22.13
CA GLN A 61 -0.49 -11.87 23.08
C GLN A 61 0.49 -12.92 22.58
N SER A 62 -0.01 -13.93 21.85
CA SER A 62 0.84 -14.95 21.23
C SER A 62 1.88 -14.32 20.28
N SER A 63 1.47 -13.37 19.43
CA SER A 63 2.39 -12.66 18.55
C SER A 63 3.40 -11.80 19.33
N ILE A 64 2.96 -11.10 20.38
CA ILE A 64 3.83 -10.26 21.22
C ILE A 64 4.90 -11.10 21.93
N LYS A 65 4.56 -12.33 22.34
CA LYS A 65 5.44 -13.17 23.15
C LYS A 65 6.29 -14.15 22.36
N TYR A 66 5.86 -14.55 21.16
CA TYR A 66 6.43 -15.70 20.45
C TYR A 66 6.79 -15.43 18.98
N ALA A 67 6.61 -14.21 18.47
CA ALA A 67 6.97 -13.88 17.08
C ALA A 67 8.07 -12.80 17.01
N GLY A 68 9.06 -13.03 16.15
CA GLY A 68 10.22 -12.16 15.96
C GLY A 68 11.44 -12.58 16.77
N LEU A 69 12.59 -12.00 16.46
CA LEU A 69 13.86 -12.16 17.18
C LEU A 69 14.40 -10.81 17.66
N PRO A 70 15.43 -10.80 18.55
CA PRO A 70 16.13 -9.57 18.93
C PRO A 70 16.70 -8.84 17.71
N TRP A 71 16.69 -7.51 17.75
CA TRP A 71 17.17 -6.71 16.62
C TRP A 71 18.68 -6.85 16.44
N GLU A 72 19.44 -7.16 17.49
CA GLU A 72 20.89 -7.39 17.46
C GLU A 72 21.23 -8.48 16.45
N MET A 73 20.48 -9.59 16.47
CA MET A 73 20.65 -10.70 15.54
C MET A 73 20.31 -10.29 14.11
N GLY A 74 19.14 -9.70 13.90
CA GLY A 74 18.68 -9.34 12.56
C GLY A 74 19.52 -8.23 11.92
N LEU A 75 19.96 -7.25 12.72
CA LEU A 75 20.76 -6.12 12.27
C LEU A 75 22.15 -6.57 11.87
N ALA A 76 22.82 -7.37 12.72
CA ALA A 76 24.12 -7.93 12.40
C ALA A 76 24.06 -8.81 11.15
N GLU A 77 23.07 -9.70 11.03
CA GLU A 77 22.88 -10.54 9.85
C GLU A 77 22.67 -9.71 8.58
N ALA A 78 21.80 -8.69 8.63
CA ALA A 78 21.58 -7.79 7.50
C ALA A 78 22.87 -7.04 7.11
N ASN A 79 23.59 -6.48 8.08
CA ASN A 79 24.84 -5.77 7.87
C ASN A 79 25.90 -6.67 7.21
N GLN A 80 26.09 -7.88 7.74
CA GLN A 80 27.05 -8.87 7.24
C GLN A 80 26.69 -9.34 5.82
N VAL A 81 25.44 -9.78 5.58
CA VAL A 81 25.03 -10.31 4.27
C VAL A 81 25.06 -9.24 3.19
N LEU A 82 24.61 -8.01 3.49
CA LEU A 82 24.71 -6.89 2.55
C LEU A 82 26.17 -6.56 2.23
N THR A 83 27.07 -6.67 3.21
CA THR A 83 28.50 -6.43 3.02
C THR A 83 29.11 -7.49 2.13
N LEU A 84 28.87 -8.78 2.41
CA LEU A 84 29.33 -9.92 1.60
C LEU A 84 28.86 -9.83 0.14
N ASN A 85 27.67 -9.27 -0.10
CA ASN A 85 27.12 -9.09 -1.44
C ASN A 85 27.50 -7.76 -2.10
N ARG A 86 28.35 -6.92 -1.48
CA ARG A 86 28.73 -5.59 -1.96
C ARG A 86 27.52 -4.67 -2.20
N LEU A 87 26.51 -4.78 -1.34
CA LEU A 87 25.28 -3.98 -1.37
C LEU A 87 25.19 -3.01 -0.18
N ARG A 88 25.98 -3.21 0.88
CA ARG A 88 25.87 -2.44 2.14
C ARG A 88 26.01 -0.93 1.96
N HIS A 89 26.88 -0.48 1.07
CA HIS A 89 27.11 0.94 0.78
C HIS A 89 25.97 1.63 0.02
N ARG A 90 24.98 0.87 -0.47
CA ARG A 90 23.87 1.39 -1.30
C ARG A 90 22.60 1.65 -0.51
N VAL A 91 22.48 1.07 0.68
CA VAL A 91 21.27 1.11 1.50
C VAL A 91 21.61 1.52 2.90
N LYS A 92 20.78 2.39 3.48
CA LYS A 92 20.89 2.76 4.88
C LYS A 92 20.21 1.72 5.76
N LEU A 93 20.86 1.28 6.83
CA LEU A 93 20.23 0.43 7.83
C LEU A 93 19.65 1.25 8.98
N ARG A 94 18.35 1.11 9.20
CA ARG A 94 17.65 1.66 10.37
C ARG A 94 17.29 0.51 11.31
N VAL A 95 17.24 0.78 12.60
CA VAL A 95 16.84 -0.21 13.60
C VAL A 95 15.87 0.37 14.62
N ASP A 96 14.88 -0.42 15.03
CA ASP A 96 13.99 -0.11 16.16
C ASP A 96 13.74 -1.39 16.98
N GLY A 97 13.13 -1.22 18.17
CA GLY A 97 12.79 -2.33 19.06
C GLY A 97 13.39 -2.16 20.44
N GLY A 98 12.69 -1.41 21.31
CA GLY A 98 13.11 -1.27 22.69
C GLY A 98 14.34 -0.37 22.96
N ILE A 99 14.83 0.39 21.97
CA ILE A 99 15.89 1.40 22.15
C ILE A 99 15.41 2.48 23.12
N LYS A 100 16.17 2.73 24.20
CA LYS A 100 15.82 3.70 25.26
C LYS A 100 16.97 4.61 25.66
N THR A 101 18.22 4.18 25.47
CA THR A 101 19.42 4.83 26.02
C THR A 101 20.44 5.15 24.93
N GLY A 102 21.41 6.02 25.23
CA GLY A 102 22.52 6.28 24.32
C GLY A 102 23.39 5.04 24.10
N ARG A 103 23.57 4.20 25.13
CA ARG A 103 24.24 2.89 24.99
C ARG A 103 23.55 1.99 23.96
N ASP A 104 22.23 1.90 23.97
CA ASP A 104 21.49 1.09 22.99
C ASP A 104 21.77 1.57 21.56
N VAL A 105 21.80 2.89 21.36
CA VAL A 105 22.13 3.52 20.07
C VAL A 105 23.56 3.20 19.64
N VAL A 106 24.53 3.32 20.56
CA VAL A 106 25.95 3.03 20.27
C VAL A 106 26.16 1.55 19.90
N ILE A 107 25.54 0.62 20.64
CA ILE A 107 25.62 -0.82 20.31
C ILE A 107 24.98 -1.09 18.95
N ALA A 108 23.80 -0.52 18.69
CA ALA A 108 23.15 -0.61 17.38
C ALA A 108 24.03 -0.08 16.25
N ALA A 109 24.72 1.04 16.46
CA ALA A 109 25.66 1.60 15.50
C ALA A 109 26.82 0.62 15.21
N MET A 110 27.45 0.08 16.27
CA MET A 110 28.54 -0.90 16.13
C MET A 110 28.12 -2.18 15.41
N LEU A 111 26.86 -2.60 15.55
CA LEU A 111 26.30 -3.74 14.80
C LEU A 111 25.90 -3.38 13.35
N GLY A 112 25.97 -2.10 12.96
CA GLY A 112 25.81 -1.62 11.60
C GLY A 112 24.59 -0.76 11.34
N GLY A 113 23.85 -0.32 12.36
CA GLY A 113 22.76 0.64 12.24
C GLY A 113 23.26 2.07 12.00
N GLU A 114 22.52 2.83 11.19
CA GLU A 114 22.81 4.23 10.86
C GLU A 114 21.70 5.20 11.33
N GLU A 115 20.50 4.68 11.56
CA GLU A 115 19.36 5.44 12.08
C GLU A 115 18.60 4.60 13.13
N PHE A 116 18.06 5.27 14.15
CA PHE A 116 17.52 4.62 15.35
C PHE A 116 16.07 5.06 15.59
N GLY A 117 15.15 4.11 15.58
CA GLY A 117 13.73 4.35 15.82
C GLY A 117 13.38 4.23 17.30
N ILE A 118 12.84 5.30 17.87
CA ILE A 118 12.43 5.37 19.28
C ILE A 118 10.93 5.67 19.33
N GLY A 119 10.13 4.65 19.65
CA GLY A 119 8.67 4.76 19.75
C GLY A 119 8.20 4.86 21.20
N THR A 120 8.27 3.74 21.93
CA THR A 120 7.72 3.63 23.30
C THR A 120 8.32 4.64 24.28
N ALA A 121 9.64 4.87 24.24
CA ALA A 121 10.25 5.86 25.14
C ALA A 121 9.73 7.29 24.86
N SER A 122 9.51 7.64 23.59
CA SER A 122 8.87 8.90 23.22
C SER A 122 7.41 8.98 23.68
N LEU A 123 6.66 7.88 23.61
CA LEU A 123 5.31 7.81 24.19
C LEU A 123 5.34 8.01 25.73
N VAL A 124 6.34 7.45 26.42
CA VAL A 124 6.53 7.63 27.86
C VAL A 124 6.90 9.08 28.19
N ALA A 125 7.78 9.72 27.42
CA ALA A 125 8.07 11.14 27.56
C ALA A 125 6.83 12.02 27.34
N MET A 126 5.90 11.60 26.47
CA MET A 126 4.60 12.25 26.30
C MET A 126 3.58 11.93 27.40
N GLY A 127 3.90 11.07 28.37
CA GLY A 127 3.06 10.78 29.53
C GLY A 127 2.49 9.36 29.59
N CYS A 128 2.86 8.45 28.68
CA CYS A 128 2.49 7.04 28.82
C CYS A 128 3.03 6.46 30.12
N ILE A 129 2.12 5.91 30.95
CA ILE A 129 2.44 5.26 32.23
C ILE A 129 2.49 3.72 32.14
N MET A 130 2.60 3.17 30.92
CA MET A 130 2.78 1.74 30.65
C MET A 130 1.67 0.81 31.21
N VAL A 131 0.42 1.29 31.29
CA VAL A 131 -0.73 0.51 31.79
C VAL A 131 -1.27 -0.56 30.81
N ARG A 132 -0.81 -0.56 29.54
CA ARG A 132 -1.10 -1.59 28.51
C ARG A 132 -2.59 -1.77 28.13
N GLN A 133 -3.36 -0.69 28.17
CA GLN A 133 -4.79 -0.65 27.78
C GLN A 133 -5.03 0.07 26.43
N CYS A 134 -4.00 0.14 25.58
CA CYS A 134 -4.08 0.89 24.31
C CYS A 134 -5.20 0.41 23.39
N HIS A 135 -5.45 -0.90 23.36
CA HIS A 135 -6.50 -1.54 22.55
C HIS A 135 -7.92 -1.32 23.09
N SER A 136 -8.05 -0.89 24.35
CA SER A 136 -9.34 -0.78 25.05
C SER A 136 -10.01 0.57 24.85
N ASN A 137 -9.35 1.52 24.16
CA ASN A 137 -9.78 2.92 24.06
C ASN A 137 -9.88 3.66 25.40
N THR A 138 -9.35 3.10 26.50
CA THR A 138 -9.46 3.64 27.87
C THR A 138 -8.16 4.21 28.42
N CYS A 139 -7.30 4.79 27.57
CA CYS A 139 -6.01 5.31 28.00
C CYS A 139 -6.17 6.42 29.08
N PRO A 140 -5.65 6.24 30.31
CA PRO A 140 -5.93 7.15 31.42
C PRO A 140 -5.27 8.54 31.25
N VAL A 141 -4.32 8.65 30.33
CA VAL A 141 -3.45 9.82 30.10
C VAL A 141 -3.59 10.38 28.69
N GLY A 142 -4.65 9.99 27.95
CA GLY A 142 -4.96 10.58 26.64
C GLY A 142 -4.00 10.25 25.50
N VAL A 143 -3.08 9.29 25.65
CA VAL A 143 -2.09 8.95 24.62
C VAL A 143 -2.68 8.06 23.51
N CYS A 144 -3.24 6.90 23.86
CA CYS A 144 -3.79 5.93 22.89
C CYS A 144 -5.31 5.76 23.09
N THR A 145 -6.09 6.78 22.75
CA THR A 145 -7.56 6.77 22.85
C THR A 145 -8.17 7.78 21.88
N GLN A 146 -9.36 7.47 21.38
CA GLN A 146 -10.21 8.33 20.57
C GLN A 146 -11.37 8.95 21.39
N ASP A 147 -11.59 8.52 22.64
CA ASP A 147 -12.55 9.15 23.56
C ASP A 147 -12.10 10.58 23.87
N GLU A 148 -12.94 11.55 23.54
CA GLU A 148 -12.66 12.99 23.69
C GLU A 148 -12.32 13.38 25.13
N ARG A 149 -13.08 12.88 26.11
CA ARG A 149 -12.88 13.17 27.54
C ARG A 149 -11.56 12.58 28.05
N LEU A 150 -11.10 11.47 27.48
CA LEU A 150 -9.79 10.91 27.82
C LEU A 150 -8.65 11.63 27.10
N ARG A 151 -8.86 12.10 25.87
CA ARG A 151 -7.89 12.91 25.12
C ARG A 151 -7.60 14.26 25.80
N GLU A 152 -8.59 14.85 26.47
CA GLU A 152 -8.40 16.06 27.30
C GLU A 152 -7.36 15.86 28.43
N LYS A 153 -7.06 14.62 28.82
CA LYS A 153 -6.04 14.31 29.84
C LYS A 153 -4.62 14.26 29.30
N PHE A 154 -4.44 14.41 27.98
CA PHE A 154 -3.13 14.37 27.35
C PHE A 154 -2.30 15.60 27.77
N SER A 155 -1.12 15.34 28.32
CA SER A 155 -0.18 16.37 28.79
C SER A 155 1.21 16.26 28.14
N GLY A 156 1.32 15.48 27.06
CA GLY A 156 2.55 15.39 26.28
C GLY A 156 2.80 16.69 25.53
N THR A 157 4.07 17.07 25.40
CA THR A 157 4.45 18.29 24.67
C THR A 157 5.60 17.98 23.72
N PRO A 158 5.75 18.75 22.63
CA PRO A 158 6.93 18.65 21.76
C PRO A 158 8.24 18.79 22.53
N GLU A 159 8.31 19.69 23.50
CA GLU A 159 9.53 19.98 24.30
C GLU A 159 9.95 18.75 25.10
N LYS A 160 9.02 17.98 25.67
CA LYS A 160 9.34 16.73 26.38
C LYS A 160 10.00 15.71 25.46
N VAL A 161 9.54 15.63 24.21
CA VAL A 161 10.13 14.72 23.21
C VAL A 161 11.49 15.22 22.75
N VAL A 162 11.64 16.52 22.50
CA VAL A 162 12.94 17.14 22.19
C VAL A 162 13.94 16.85 23.30
N ASN A 163 13.57 17.07 24.57
CA ASN A 163 14.44 16.80 25.71
C ASN A 163 14.87 15.33 25.79
N LEU A 164 13.96 14.37 25.54
CA LEU A 164 14.31 12.95 25.49
C LEU A 164 15.41 12.69 24.44
N PHE A 165 15.23 13.18 23.22
CA PHE A 165 16.22 12.98 22.16
C PHE A 165 17.53 13.73 22.43
N SER A 166 17.47 14.93 23.02
CA SER A 166 18.66 15.67 23.45
C SER A 166 19.46 14.91 24.51
N PHE A 167 18.81 14.32 25.51
CA PHE A 167 19.50 13.52 26.54
C PHE A 167 20.11 12.25 25.96
N ILE A 168 19.41 11.56 25.06
CA ILE A 168 19.96 10.38 24.38
C ILE A 168 21.15 10.78 23.50
N ALA A 169 21.08 11.91 22.79
CA ALA A 169 22.17 12.38 21.95
C ALA A 169 23.42 12.76 22.78
N GLU A 170 23.24 13.41 23.93
CA GLU A 170 24.34 13.72 24.85
C GLU A 170 24.98 12.42 25.40
N ASP A 171 24.17 11.46 25.84
CA ASP A 171 24.65 10.15 26.32
C ASP A 171 25.41 9.39 25.22
N VAL A 172 24.96 9.46 23.96
CA VAL A 172 25.71 8.94 22.80
C VAL A 172 27.06 9.65 22.65
N ALA A 173 27.09 10.98 22.72
CA ALA A 173 28.31 11.76 22.57
C ALA A 173 29.34 11.44 23.67
N ASP A 174 28.89 11.33 24.92
CA ASP A 174 29.72 10.94 26.06
C ASP A 174 30.34 9.56 25.88
N ILE A 175 29.56 8.59 25.41
CA ILE A 175 30.05 7.22 25.15
C ILE A 175 31.07 7.23 24.00
N ILE A 176 30.78 7.92 22.89
CA ILE A 176 31.68 8.02 21.73
C ILE A 176 33.02 8.65 22.15
N ALA A 177 32.97 9.76 22.90
CA ALA A 177 34.15 10.43 23.41
C ALA A 177 34.94 9.52 24.38
N GLY A 178 34.25 8.77 25.25
CA GLY A 178 34.86 7.80 26.16
C GLY A 178 35.55 6.64 25.44
N LEU A 179 35.12 6.31 24.23
CA LEU A 179 35.76 5.32 23.34
C LEU A 179 36.91 5.92 22.50
N GLY A 180 37.10 7.24 22.53
CA GLY A 180 38.16 7.94 21.80
C GLY A 180 37.83 8.29 20.34
N PHE A 181 36.55 8.33 19.97
CA PHE A 181 36.08 8.72 18.64
C PHE A 181 35.42 10.11 18.69
N HIS A 182 35.21 10.74 17.52
CA HIS A 182 34.63 12.09 17.44
C HIS A 182 33.20 12.12 16.88
N SER A 183 32.77 11.05 16.23
CA SER A 183 31.47 10.96 15.57
C SER A 183 30.91 9.54 15.59
N LEU A 184 29.59 9.43 15.42
CA LEU A 184 28.91 8.14 15.35
C LEU A 184 29.35 7.33 14.12
N ASP A 185 29.59 8.01 13.00
CA ASP A 185 29.99 7.41 11.72
C ASP A 185 31.30 6.60 11.82
N GLU A 186 32.21 7.00 12.70
CA GLU A 186 33.49 6.30 12.92
C GLU A 186 33.33 4.91 13.55
N ILE A 187 32.21 4.67 14.23
CA ILE A 187 31.94 3.41 14.95
C ILE A 187 30.90 2.53 14.26
N ILE A 188 30.28 2.98 13.15
CA ILE A 188 29.25 2.19 12.46
C ILE A 188 29.86 0.90 11.89
N GLY A 189 29.29 -0.24 12.30
CA GLY A 189 29.76 -1.57 11.90
C GLY A 189 31.08 -2.01 12.56
N ARG A 190 31.61 -1.25 13.53
CA ARG A 190 32.82 -1.59 14.31
C ARG A 190 32.51 -2.52 15.47
N SER A 191 32.01 -3.72 15.15
CA SER A 191 31.72 -4.77 16.14
C SER A 191 32.96 -5.25 16.91
N ASP A 192 34.17 -4.95 16.45
CA ASP A 192 35.43 -5.19 17.17
C ASP A 192 35.55 -4.38 18.47
N LEU A 193 34.76 -3.31 18.63
CA LEU A 193 34.67 -2.52 19.86
C LEU A 193 33.78 -3.18 20.92
N LEU A 194 33.11 -4.28 20.58
CA LEU A 194 32.24 -5.03 21.48
C LEU A 194 32.90 -6.34 21.89
N SER A 195 32.83 -6.67 23.17
CA SER A 195 33.22 -7.98 23.69
C SER A 195 32.13 -8.57 24.58
N GLN A 196 31.90 -9.86 24.44
CA GLN A 196 31.03 -10.60 25.35
C GLN A 196 31.73 -10.74 26.70
N VAL A 197 31.06 -10.32 27.77
CA VAL A 197 31.55 -10.51 29.14
C VAL A 197 30.75 -11.64 29.77
N SER A 198 31.42 -12.74 30.14
CA SER A 198 30.80 -13.79 30.96
C SER A 198 30.70 -13.30 32.42
N ARG A 199 29.47 -13.12 32.90
CA ARG A 199 29.15 -12.76 34.30
C ARG A 199 28.08 -13.68 34.90
N GLY A 200 27.82 -14.83 34.26
CA GLY A 200 26.76 -15.76 34.63
C GLY A 200 27.05 -16.53 35.92
N HIS A 201 26.01 -17.16 36.47
CA HIS A 201 26.17 -18.17 37.52
C HIS A 201 26.85 -19.40 36.93
N LYS A 202 27.73 -20.06 37.68
CA LYS A 202 28.49 -21.26 37.25
C LYS A 202 27.66 -22.43 36.71
N ASP A 203 26.35 -22.42 36.96
CA ASP A 203 25.39 -23.45 36.56
C ASP A 203 24.60 -23.06 35.29
N LEU A 204 24.97 -21.96 34.63
CA LEU A 204 24.40 -21.53 33.37
C LEU A 204 25.41 -21.74 32.25
N ASP A 205 24.94 -22.29 31.13
CA ASP A 205 25.70 -22.32 29.90
C ASP A 205 25.77 -20.89 29.32
N ASP A 206 26.98 -20.47 28.94
CA ASP A 206 27.18 -19.19 28.27
C ASP A 206 26.63 -19.25 26.84
N LEU A 207 26.01 -18.15 26.40
CA LEU A 207 25.62 -17.98 25.00
C LEU A 207 26.86 -17.75 24.13
N ASP A 208 26.80 -18.11 22.86
CA ASP A 208 27.83 -17.73 21.88
C ASP A 208 27.37 -16.50 21.09
N LEU A 209 27.97 -15.34 21.35
CA LEU A 209 27.69 -14.10 20.63
C LEU A 209 28.60 -13.87 19.41
N ASN A 210 29.49 -14.80 19.06
CA ASN A 210 30.45 -14.61 17.97
C ASN A 210 29.78 -14.30 16.63
N ALA A 211 28.63 -14.90 16.35
CA ALA A 211 27.87 -14.65 15.13
C ALA A 211 27.45 -13.16 14.98
N LEU A 212 27.25 -12.45 16.10
CA LEU A 212 26.91 -11.02 16.09
C LEU A 212 28.15 -10.14 15.89
N LEU A 213 29.28 -10.58 16.44
CA LEU A 213 30.52 -9.79 16.50
C LEU A 213 31.40 -9.96 15.26
N ALA A 214 31.18 -11.02 14.48
CA ALA A 214 31.93 -11.29 13.26
C ALA A 214 31.81 -10.14 12.24
N GLN A 215 32.95 -9.73 11.68
CA GLN A 215 33.02 -8.71 10.64
C GLN A 215 33.12 -9.35 9.26
N ALA A 216 32.16 -9.05 8.40
CA ALA A 216 32.24 -9.41 6.99
C ALA A 216 33.31 -8.57 6.27
N ASP A 217 34.01 -9.15 5.31
CA ASP A 217 34.92 -8.40 4.44
C ASP A 217 34.12 -7.56 3.44
N ALA A 218 34.34 -6.25 3.46
CA ALA A 218 33.69 -5.31 2.54
C ALA A 218 34.36 -5.29 1.16
N GLY A 219 35.51 -5.94 0.98
CA GLY A 219 36.22 -6.01 -0.30
C GLY A 219 36.58 -4.64 -0.86
N GLY A 220 36.93 -3.69 0.03
CA GLY A 220 37.29 -2.32 -0.31
C GLY A 220 36.13 -1.31 -0.43
N PHE A 221 34.87 -1.74 -0.29
CA PHE A 221 33.73 -0.82 -0.27
C PHE A 221 33.49 -0.21 1.13
N PRO A 222 32.79 0.94 1.23
CA PRO A 222 32.33 1.47 2.50
C PRO A 222 31.48 0.45 3.28
N ARG A 223 31.64 0.43 4.61
CA ARG A 223 30.92 -0.48 5.53
C ARG A 223 29.53 0.03 5.95
N TYR A 224 29.19 1.26 5.58
CA TYR A 224 27.89 1.90 5.78
C TYR A 224 27.46 2.62 4.50
N CYS A 225 26.23 3.16 4.47
CA CYS A 225 25.70 3.80 3.27
C CYS A 225 26.51 5.06 2.93
N SER A 226 27.07 5.12 1.71
CA SER A 226 27.88 6.26 1.27
C SER A 226 27.09 7.29 0.47
N SER A 227 25.79 7.07 0.26
CA SER A 227 24.94 7.90 -0.59
C SER A 227 23.91 8.66 0.24
N GLU A 228 23.95 9.97 0.14
CA GLU A 228 22.90 10.83 0.71
C GLU A 228 21.67 10.92 -0.21
N THR A 229 21.85 10.70 -1.51
CA THR A 229 20.76 10.71 -2.49
C THR A 229 19.99 9.39 -2.49
N ARG A 230 18.77 9.41 -3.01
CA ARG A 230 18.00 8.19 -3.26
C ARG A 230 18.64 7.39 -4.41
N THR A 231 18.34 6.11 -4.45
CA THR A 231 18.61 5.24 -5.58
C THR A 231 17.62 5.54 -6.71
N GLU A 232 18.12 5.99 -7.85
CA GLU A 232 17.28 6.26 -9.02
C GLU A 232 16.69 4.99 -9.65
N VAL A 233 15.55 5.17 -10.31
CA VAL A 233 14.83 4.14 -11.07
C VAL A 233 14.66 4.59 -12.52
N PRO A 234 14.59 3.65 -13.49
CA PRO A 234 14.40 4.02 -14.89
C PRO A 234 13.09 4.78 -15.11
N ASP A 235 13.10 5.72 -16.06
CA ASP A 235 11.87 6.35 -16.55
C ASP A 235 10.94 5.33 -17.22
N THR A 236 9.70 5.78 -17.45
CA THR A 236 8.68 5.07 -18.20
C THR A 236 8.12 6.00 -19.29
N LEU A 237 7.06 5.57 -19.96
CA LEU A 237 6.37 6.37 -20.99
C LEU A 237 5.96 7.76 -20.48
N ASP A 238 5.77 7.93 -19.18
CA ASP A 238 5.46 9.21 -18.54
C ASP A 238 6.47 10.31 -18.80
N ALA A 239 7.76 10.00 -18.97
CA ALA A 239 8.75 11.02 -19.30
C ALA A 239 8.38 11.72 -20.63
N GLN A 240 7.93 10.93 -21.61
CA GLN A 240 7.43 11.44 -22.89
C GLN A 240 6.07 12.12 -22.72
N ILE A 241 5.13 11.52 -21.97
CA ILE A 241 3.80 12.12 -21.73
C ILE A 241 3.94 13.51 -21.10
N ILE A 242 4.82 13.68 -20.12
CA ILE A 242 5.02 14.96 -19.42
C ILE A 242 5.64 16.00 -20.36
N ALA A 243 6.62 15.60 -21.18
CA ALA A 243 7.22 16.49 -22.17
C ALA A 243 6.17 16.98 -23.18
N ASP A 244 5.36 16.06 -23.73
CA ASP A 244 4.34 16.38 -24.73
C ASP A 244 3.14 17.13 -24.11
N ALA A 245 2.84 16.90 -22.83
CA ALA A 245 1.78 17.56 -22.07
C ALA A 245 2.21 18.88 -21.43
N ALA A 246 3.37 19.45 -21.81
CA ALA A 246 3.87 20.69 -21.20
C ALA A 246 2.84 21.84 -21.22
N ALA A 247 2.07 21.99 -22.30
CA ALA A 247 1.00 22.99 -22.40
C ALA A 247 -0.15 22.70 -21.43
N ALA A 248 -0.62 21.46 -21.33
CA ALA A 248 -1.64 21.05 -20.35
C ALA A 248 -1.18 21.28 -18.90
N LEU A 249 0.10 21.00 -18.61
CA LEU A 249 0.67 21.11 -17.27
C LEU A 249 1.08 22.55 -16.90
N ALA A 250 1.22 23.47 -17.86
CA ALA A 250 1.60 24.86 -17.62
C ALA A 250 0.43 25.85 -17.75
N GLN A 251 -0.46 25.63 -18.72
CA GLN A 251 -1.52 26.58 -19.08
C GLN A 251 -2.93 26.02 -18.86
N SER A 252 -3.05 24.81 -18.31
CA SER A 252 -4.34 24.11 -18.13
C SER A 252 -5.13 23.99 -19.44
N GLU A 253 -4.41 23.72 -20.54
CA GLU A 253 -5.02 23.34 -21.80
C GLU A 253 -5.49 21.89 -21.77
N LYS A 254 -6.67 21.64 -22.34
CA LYS A 254 -7.16 20.28 -22.52
C LYS A 254 -6.40 19.60 -23.66
N MET A 255 -5.76 18.47 -23.40
CA MET A 255 -4.92 17.76 -24.37
C MET A 255 -5.29 16.29 -24.54
N GLN A 256 -5.02 15.79 -25.74
CA GLN A 256 -5.10 14.36 -26.06
C GLN A 256 -3.80 13.89 -26.71
N LEU A 257 -3.23 12.82 -26.16
CA LEU A 257 -1.97 12.21 -26.62
C LEU A 257 -2.23 10.75 -27.00
N THR A 258 -1.42 10.20 -27.90
CA THR A 258 -1.53 8.79 -28.34
C THR A 258 -0.16 8.14 -28.42
N TYR A 259 -0.02 6.95 -27.83
CA TYR A 259 1.21 6.17 -27.83
C TYR A 259 0.95 4.67 -28.01
N THR A 260 2.00 3.93 -28.33
CA THR A 260 2.03 2.47 -28.21
C THR A 260 2.51 2.11 -26.81
N VAL A 261 1.91 1.08 -26.19
CA VAL A 261 2.30 0.57 -24.87
C VAL A 261 2.70 -0.90 -24.97
N GLN A 262 3.66 -1.31 -24.14
CA GLN A 262 4.17 -2.68 -24.04
C GLN A 262 4.16 -3.11 -22.57
N ASN A 263 4.17 -4.42 -22.32
CA ASN A 263 4.15 -4.97 -20.97
C ASN A 263 5.37 -4.55 -20.11
N THR A 264 6.44 -4.08 -20.75
CA THR A 264 7.65 -3.50 -20.13
C THR A 264 7.46 -2.05 -19.67
N HIS A 265 6.48 -1.32 -20.23
CA HIS A 265 6.09 0.03 -19.78
C HIS A 265 5.20 -0.09 -18.55
N ARG A 266 5.83 0.03 -17.38
CA ARG A 266 5.20 -0.11 -16.06
C ARG A 266 4.83 1.26 -15.50
N ALA A 267 3.84 1.29 -14.62
CA ALA A 267 3.39 2.48 -13.90
C ALA A 267 3.04 3.68 -14.81
N VAL A 268 2.53 3.42 -16.01
CA VAL A 268 2.16 4.47 -16.97
C VAL A 268 1.04 5.35 -16.40
N GLY A 269 1.23 6.66 -16.41
CA GLY A 269 0.35 7.69 -15.84
C GLY A 269 0.71 8.09 -14.41
N THR A 270 1.55 7.33 -13.70
CA THR A 270 1.85 7.57 -12.29
C THR A 270 2.70 8.83 -12.06
N ARG A 271 3.75 9.04 -12.86
CA ARG A 271 4.60 10.25 -12.76
C ARG A 271 3.85 11.48 -13.28
N THR A 272 3.04 11.29 -14.33
CA THR A 272 2.14 12.33 -14.84
C THR A 272 1.18 12.79 -13.76
N SER A 273 0.64 11.85 -12.97
CA SER A 273 -0.19 12.15 -11.80
C SER A 273 0.57 12.98 -10.74
N SER A 274 1.85 12.66 -10.49
CA SER A 274 2.71 13.45 -9.60
C SER A 274 2.79 14.91 -10.02
N GLU A 275 3.04 15.16 -11.31
CA GLU A 275 3.12 16.52 -11.85
C GLU A 275 1.80 17.27 -11.76
N ILE A 276 0.67 16.59 -12.02
CA ILE A 276 -0.66 17.18 -11.85
C ILE A 276 -0.88 17.57 -10.39
N VAL A 277 -0.61 16.67 -9.43
CA VAL A 277 -0.83 16.95 -8.00
C VAL A 277 0.04 18.11 -7.51
N ARG A 278 1.30 18.16 -7.92
CA ARG A 278 2.23 19.24 -7.52
C ARG A 278 1.79 20.62 -7.98
N ARG A 279 1.06 20.71 -9.09
CA ARG A 279 0.67 21.98 -9.70
C ARG A 279 -0.78 22.36 -9.40
N PHE A 280 -1.69 21.39 -9.38
CA PHE A 280 -3.14 21.60 -9.33
C PHE A 280 -3.82 20.90 -8.14
N GLY A 281 -3.08 20.13 -7.34
CA GLY A 281 -3.68 19.22 -6.36
C GLY A 281 -4.44 18.06 -7.02
N MET A 282 -5.13 17.25 -6.20
CA MET A 282 -5.80 16.04 -6.68
C MET A 282 -7.07 16.30 -7.50
N THR A 283 -7.71 17.46 -7.29
CA THR A 283 -9.04 17.79 -7.85
C THR A 283 -9.06 19.09 -8.66
N GLY A 284 -7.93 19.79 -8.81
CA GLY A 284 -7.88 21.09 -9.48
C GLY A 284 -8.14 21.05 -10.98
N LEU A 285 -7.97 19.89 -11.63
CA LEU A 285 -8.33 19.68 -13.03
C LEU A 285 -9.69 19.00 -13.17
N LYS A 286 -10.47 19.41 -14.17
CA LYS A 286 -11.73 18.74 -14.54
C LYS A 286 -11.45 17.34 -15.09
N PRO A 287 -12.33 16.35 -14.90
CA PRO A 287 -12.15 15.01 -15.48
C PRO A 287 -11.86 15.04 -17.00
N GLY A 288 -10.89 14.24 -17.45
CA GLY A 288 -10.51 14.15 -18.87
C GLY A 288 -9.80 15.38 -19.43
N HIS A 289 -9.13 16.16 -18.58
CA HIS A 289 -8.32 17.31 -19.01
C HIS A 289 -7.09 16.88 -19.82
N LEU A 290 -6.42 15.82 -19.40
CA LEU A 290 -5.36 15.16 -20.14
C LEU A 290 -5.80 13.72 -20.44
N THR A 291 -6.02 13.42 -21.72
CA THR A 291 -6.37 12.07 -22.17
C THR A 291 -5.18 11.43 -22.88
N VAL A 292 -4.72 10.29 -22.40
CA VAL A 292 -3.65 9.50 -23.02
C VAL A 292 -4.24 8.21 -23.57
N ARG A 293 -4.19 8.05 -24.89
CA ARG A 293 -4.60 6.84 -25.60
C ARG A 293 -3.40 5.93 -25.81
N LEU A 294 -3.53 4.67 -25.42
CA LEU A 294 -2.48 3.67 -25.46
C LEU A 294 -2.94 2.50 -26.31
N ARG A 295 -2.09 2.02 -27.22
CA ARG A 295 -2.36 0.82 -28.03
C ARG A 295 -1.36 -0.29 -27.70
N GLY A 296 -1.85 -1.48 -27.39
CA GLY A 296 -1.02 -2.62 -26.99
C GLY A 296 -1.32 -3.09 -25.57
N SER A 297 -0.35 -3.73 -24.93
CA SER A 297 -0.51 -4.33 -23.60
C SER A 297 0.19 -3.48 -22.55
N ALA A 298 -0.54 -2.95 -21.56
CA ALA A 298 0.08 -2.17 -20.49
C ALA A 298 0.77 -3.06 -19.46
N GLY A 299 1.96 -2.65 -19.00
CA GLY A 299 2.65 -3.32 -17.90
C GLY A 299 1.95 -3.15 -16.56
N GLN A 300 2.57 -3.69 -15.51
CA GLN A 300 2.05 -3.60 -14.14
C GLN A 300 1.82 -2.15 -13.71
N SER A 301 0.82 -1.95 -12.84
CA SER A 301 0.51 -0.66 -12.19
C SER A 301 0.05 0.44 -13.15
N LEU A 302 -0.61 0.09 -14.26
CA LEU A 302 -1.25 1.07 -15.15
C LEU A 302 -2.13 2.05 -14.36
N GLY A 303 -1.85 3.35 -14.48
CA GLY A 303 -2.61 4.41 -13.84
C GLY A 303 -2.58 4.36 -12.31
N ALA A 304 -1.55 3.76 -11.71
CA ALA A 304 -1.41 3.77 -10.26
C ALA A 304 -1.39 5.21 -9.75
N PHE A 305 -2.19 5.48 -8.71
CA PHE A 305 -2.34 6.81 -8.10
C PHE A 305 -2.79 7.91 -9.07
N ALA A 306 -3.42 7.58 -10.21
CA ALA A 306 -3.91 8.57 -11.15
C ALA A 306 -4.98 9.47 -10.52
N VAL A 307 -4.78 10.79 -10.60
CA VAL A 307 -5.69 11.81 -10.05
C VAL A 307 -6.67 12.37 -11.06
N GLN A 308 -7.65 13.13 -10.57
CA GLN A 308 -8.64 13.78 -11.41
C GLN A 308 -7.96 14.71 -12.43
N GLY A 309 -8.44 14.66 -13.68
CA GLY A 309 -7.80 15.32 -14.81
C GLY A 309 -7.15 14.34 -15.77
N LEU A 310 -6.56 13.27 -15.26
CA LEU A 310 -5.94 12.25 -16.10
C LEU A 310 -6.96 11.18 -16.53
N THR A 311 -6.99 10.90 -17.83
CA THR A 311 -7.74 9.78 -18.42
C THR A 311 -6.83 8.91 -19.25
N LEU A 312 -6.77 7.61 -18.94
CA LEU A 312 -5.98 6.63 -19.68
C LEU A 312 -6.93 5.70 -20.43
N GLU A 313 -6.81 5.64 -21.75
CA GLU A 313 -7.61 4.75 -22.60
C GLU A 313 -6.68 3.71 -23.26
N VAL A 314 -6.78 2.45 -22.84
CA VAL A 314 -6.01 1.33 -23.41
C VAL A 314 -6.85 0.55 -24.40
N PHE A 315 -6.36 0.49 -25.63
CA PHE A 315 -6.87 -0.33 -26.72
C PHE A 315 -5.98 -1.56 -26.83
N GLY A 316 -6.38 -2.64 -26.16
CA GLY A 316 -5.55 -3.81 -25.88
C GLY A 316 -5.93 -4.44 -24.54
N ASP A 317 -4.92 -4.70 -23.71
CA ASP A 317 -5.04 -5.33 -22.40
C ASP A 317 -4.09 -4.68 -21.38
N ALA A 318 -4.19 -5.07 -20.11
CA ALA A 318 -3.27 -4.63 -19.07
C ALA A 318 -2.96 -5.75 -18.06
N ASN A 319 -1.77 -5.70 -17.49
CA ASN A 319 -1.33 -6.63 -16.45
C ASN A 319 -1.90 -6.26 -15.06
N ASP A 320 -1.34 -6.82 -13.98
CA ASP A 320 -1.78 -6.60 -12.61
C ASP A 320 -1.76 -5.13 -12.16
N TYR A 321 -2.53 -4.84 -11.11
CA TYR A 321 -2.52 -3.57 -10.38
C TYR A 321 -3.05 -2.36 -11.16
N VAL A 322 -3.90 -2.57 -12.17
CA VAL A 322 -4.59 -1.46 -12.86
C VAL A 322 -5.32 -0.59 -11.83
N GLY A 323 -5.05 0.72 -11.85
CA GLY A 323 -5.65 1.67 -10.92
C GLY A 323 -5.30 1.41 -9.45
N LYS A 324 -4.17 0.78 -9.14
CA LYS A 324 -3.67 0.68 -7.75
C LYS A 324 -3.65 2.05 -7.08
N GLY A 325 -4.35 2.21 -5.96
CA GLY A 325 -4.52 3.48 -5.28
C GLY A 325 -5.15 4.58 -6.14
N LEU A 326 -6.06 4.25 -7.06
CA LEU A 326 -6.73 5.24 -7.92
C LEU A 326 -7.30 6.38 -7.08
N SER A 327 -7.06 7.61 -7.54
CA SER A 327 -7.18 8.83 -6.73
C SER A 327 -7.95 9.94 -7.47
N GLY A 328 -8.95 9.57 -8.27
CA GLY A 328 -9.82 10.50 -9.01
C GLY A 328 -9.66 10.44 -10.52
N GLY A 329 -8.61 9.77 -11.02
CA GLY A 329 -8.39 9.53 -12.44
C GLY A 329 -9.44 8.61 -13.06
N THR A 330 -9.45 8.56 -14.39
CA THR A 330 -10.28 7.63 -15.16
C THR A 330 -9.42 6.68 -15.97
N ILE A 331 -9.66 5.39 -15.85
CA ILE A 331 -8.96 4.36 -16.62
C ILE A 331 -10.01 3.58 -17.42
N VAL A 332 -9.76 3.42 -18.72
CA VAL A 332 -10.60 2.65 -19.63
C VAL A 332 -9.72 1.60 -20.31
N VAL A 333 -10.13 0.34 -20.28
CA VAL A 333 -9.44 -0.75 -20.97
C VAL A 333 -10.44 -1.49 -21.83
N ARG A 334 -10.12 -1.67 -23.11
CA ARG A 334 -10.98 -2.42 -24.05
C ARG A 334 -10.18 -3.12 -25.13
N PRO A 335 -10.70 -4.21 -25.71
CA PRO A 335 -10.06 -4.84 -26.84
C PRO A 335 -9.92 -3.86 -28.02
N PRO A 336 -8.93 -4.04 -28.90
CA PRO A 336 -8.87 -3.30 -30.16
C PRO A 336 -10.14 -3.53 -30.97
N VAL A 337 -10.56 -2.55 -31.77
CA VAL A 337 -11.78 -2.64 -32.60
C VAL A 337 -11.73 -3.82 -33.58
N SER A 338 -10.53 -4.22 -33.99
CA SER A 338 -10.28 -5.37 -34.87
C SER A 338 -10.30 -6.73 -34.16
N SER A 339 -10.41 -6.76 -32.83
CA SER A 339 -10.40 -8.00 -32.06
C SER A 339 -11.69 -8.79 -32.32
N PRO A 340 -11.59 -10.09 -32.63
CA PRO A 340 -12.78 -10.96 -32.74
C PRO A 340 -13.29 -11.43 -31.37
N LEU A 341 -12.59 -11.11 -30.28
CA LEU A 341 -12.89 -11.61 -28.95
C LEU A 341 -14.21 -11.04 -28.42
N GLU A 342 -14.99 -11.90 -27.78
CA GLU A 342 -16.11 -11.48 -26.96
C GLU A 342 -15.58 -10.97 -25.63
N SER A 343 -15.86 -9.70 -25.31
CA SER A 343 -15.28 -9.03 -24.14
C SER A 343 -15.55 -9.79 -22.84
N HIS A 344 -16.82 -10.11 -22.56
CA HIS A 344 -17.25 -10.74 -21.31
C HIS A 344 -16.75 -12.17 -21.05
N THR A 345 -16.18 -12.85 -22.04
CA THR A 345 -15.64 -14.21 -21.90
C THR A 345 -14.12 -14.26 -21.86
N ASN A 346 -13.44 -13.10 -21.93
CA ASN A 346 -11.98 -13.02 -22.01
C ASN A 346 -11.41 -12.10 -20.93
N THR A 347 -10.27 -12.50 -20.36
CA THR A 347 -9.50 -11.65 -19.43
C THR A 347 -8.90 -10.47 -20.17
N ILE A 348 -8.97 -9.29 -19.53
CA ILE A 348 -8.41 -8.05 -20.08
C ILE A 348 -7.54 -7.27 -19.10
N ILE A 349 -7.75 -7.46 -17.79
CA ILE A 349 -6.94 -6.88 -16.73
C ILE A 349 -6.54 -7.95 -15.71
N GLY A 350 -5.35 -7.80 -15.12
CA GLY A 350 -4.78 -8.76 -14.19
C GLY A 350 -5.41 -8.74 -12.78
N ASN A 351 -4.59 -9.09 -11.79
CA ASN A 351 -4.96 -9.24 -10.39
C ASN A 351 -4.86 -7.92 -9.60
N THR A 352 -5.49 -7.89 -8.42
CA THR A 352 -5.32 -6.81 -7.42
C THR A 352 -5.58 -5.41 -7.99
N VAL A 353 -6.53 -5.36 -8.93
CA VAL A 353 -7.00 -4.14 -9.59
C VAL A 353 -7.72 -3.26 -8.58
N LEU A 354 -7.51 -1.95 -8.65
CA LEU A 354 -8.04 -0.95 -7.72
C LEU A 354 -7.64 -1.16 -6.25
N TYR A 355 -6.49 -1.79 -6.01
CA TYR A 355 -6.01 -2.03 -4.65
C TYR A 355 -5.94 -0.72 -3.83
N GLY A 356 -6.78 -0.63 -2.80
CA GLY A 356 -6.78 0.51 -1.88
C GLY A 356 -7.31 1.82 -2.50
N ALA A 357 -7.98 1.80 -3.64
CA ALA A 357 -8.38 3.02 -4.36
C ALA A 357 -9.29 3.93 -3.50
N THR A 358 -9.12 5.26 -3.58
CA THR A 358 -9.84 6.25 -2.75
C THR A 358 -10.64 7.28 -3.56
N SER A 359 -10.65 7.23 -4.89
CA SER A 359 -11.68 7.81 -5.77
C SER A 359 -11.36 7.50 -7.23
N GLY A 360 -12.23 7.89 -8.16
CA GLY A 360 -12.00 7.76 -9.61
C GLY A 360 -12.81 6.64 -10.24
N LYS A 361 -12.57 6.39 -11.53
CA LYS A 361 -13.37 5.48 -12.34
C LYS A 361 -12.53 4.49 -13.13
N LEU A 362 -12.96 3.23 -13.16
CA LEU A 362 -12.41 2.18 -14.00
C LEU A 362 -13.51 1.55 -14.87
N PHE A 363 -13.29 1.45 -16.17
CA PHE A 363 -14.16 0.74 -17.09
C PHE A 363 -13.33 -0.26 -17.90
N ALA A 364 -13.58 -1.57 -17.74
CA ALA A 364 -12.84 -2.61 -18.45
C ALA A 364 -13.78 -3.56 -19.21
N ALA A 365 -13.72 -3.54 -20.54
CA ALA A 365 -14.53 -4.44 -21.36
C ALA A 365 -13.90 -5.84 -21.42
N GLY A 366 -14.02 -6.56 -20.31
CA GLY A 366 -13.59 -7.94 -20.14
C GLY A 366 -13.43 -8.32 -18.68
N GLN A 367 -12.88 -9.51 -18.44
CA GLN A 367 -12.73 -10.08 -17.11
C GLN A 367 -11.47 -9.55 -16.40
N ALA A 368 -11.58 -9.35 -15.09
CA ALA A 368 -10.46 -9.12 -14.20
C ALA A 368 -9.95 -10.43 -13.60
N GLY A 369 -8.69 -10.45 -13.16
CA GLY A 369 -8.13 -11.54 -12.37
C GLY A 369 -8.66 -11.60 -10.93
N GLU A 370 -7.85 -12.17 -10.05
CA GLU A 370 -8.16 -12.31 -8.62
C GLU A 370 -8.05 -10.98 -7.88
N ARG A 371 -8.75 -10.88 -6.73
CA ARG A 371 -8.69 -9.72 -5.83
C ARG A 371 -9.03 -8.39 -6.49
N PHE A 372 -9.96 -8.42 -7.45
CA PHE A 372 -10.54 -7.20 -8.01
C PHE A 372 -11.17 -6.34 -6.90
N CYS A 373 -10.90 -5.03 -6.89
CA CYS A 373 -11.38 -4.10 -5.87
C CYS A 373 -10.97 -4.44 -4.43
N VAL A 374 -9.86 -5.16 -4.23
CA VAL A 374 -9.36 -5.45 -2.89
C VAL A 374 -9.06 -4.13 -2.15
N ARG A 375 -9.67 -3.94 -0.98
CA ARG A 375 -9.58 -2.71 -0.19
C ARG A 375 -10.04 -1.43 -0.91
N ASN A 376 -10.88 -1.52 -1.94
CA ASN A 376 -11.46 -0.33 -2.56
C ASN A 376 -12.21 0.49 -1.49
N SER A 377 -11.91 1.78 -1.44
CA SER A 377 -12.38 2.72 -0.42
C SER A 377 -13.10 3.93 -1.03
N GLY A 378 -13.41 3.92 -2.34
CA GLY A 378 -14.12 5.04 -2.95
C GLY A 378 -14.17 5.09 -4.48
N ALA A 379 -13.51 4.17 -5.19
CA ALA A 379 -13.56 4.14 -6.65
C ALA A 379 -14.85 3.49 -7.18
N GLN A 380 -15.25 3.92 -8.38
CA GLN A 380 -16.32 3.32 -9.17
C GLN A 380 -15.73 2.44 -10.26
N ALA A 381 -16.25 1.23 -10.44
CA ALA A 381 -15.73 0.31 -11.43
C ALA A 381 -16.83 -0.45 -12.16
N VAL A 382 -16.64 -0.69 -13.46
CA VAL A 382 -17.46 -1.62 -14.25
C VAL A 382 -16.52 -2.56 -15.02
N ILE A 383 -16.71 -3.86 -14.81
CA ILE A 383 -15.97 -4.95 -15.47
C ILE A 383 -16.93 -6.05 -15.93
N GLU A 384 -16.48 -7.01 -16.72
CA GLU A 384 -17.36 -8.04 -17.32
C GLU A 384 -17.14 -9.46 -16.75
N GLY A 385 -16.62 -9.53 -15.52
CA GLY A 385 -16.38 -10.76 -14.77
C GLY A 385 -15.11 -10.64 -13.92
N CYS A 386 -14.96 -11.45 -12.88
CA CYS A 386 -13.72 -11.46 -12.10
C CYS A 386 -13.36 -12.83 -11.53
N GLY A 387 -12.08 -12.99 -11.18
CA GLY A 387 -11.57 -14.15 -10.45
C GLY A 387 -12.04 -14.21 -8.99
N SER A 388 -11.30 -14.98 -8.19
CA SER A 388 -11.56 -15.20 -6.77
C SER A 388 -11.35 -13.93 -5.93
N ASN A 389 -11.95 -13.88 -4.74
CA ASN A 389 -11.75 -12.82 -3.75
C ASN A 389 -12.10 -11.41 -4.27
N GLY A 390 -13.10 -11.29 -5.14
CA GLY A 390 -13.60 -10.01 -5.61
C GLY A 390 -14.19 -9.18 -4.45
N CYS A 391 -13.90 -7.88 -4.43
CA CYS A 391 -14.30 -6.92 -3.40
C CYS A 391 -13.85 -7.28 -1.97
N GLU A 392 -12.80 -8.10 -1.83
CA GLU A 392 -12.22 -8.45 -0.53
C GLU A 392 -11.78 -7.19 0.24
N TYR A 393 -12.20 -7.04 1.50
CA TYR A 393 -11.90 -5.88 2.35
C TYR A 393 -12.33 -4.52 1.80
N MET A 394 -13.29 -4.46 0.87
CA MET A 394 -13.82 -3.18 0.36
C MET A 394 -14.56 -2.41 1.47
N THR A 395 -14.28 -1.11 1.55
CA THR A 395 -14.80 -0.19 2.59
C THR A 395 -15.56 1.01 2.00
N GLY A 396 -15.58 1.16 0.68
CA GLY A 396 -16.30 2.24 0.00
C GLY A 396 -16.20 2.15 -1.53
N GLY A 397 -17.03 2.93 -2.23
CA GLY A 397 -17.12 2.92 -3.68
C GLY A 397 -18.23 2.02 -4.23
N VAL A 398 -18.30 1.89 -5.56
CA VAL A 398 -19.33 1.09 -6.25
C VAL A 398 -18.70 0.20 -7.32
N ALA A 399 -18.96 -1.10 -7.30
CA ALA A 399 -18.45 -2.05 -8.28
C ALA A 399 -19.59 -2.75 -9.02
N ALA A 400 -19.64 -2.64 -10.35
CA ALA A 400 -20.55 -3.42 -11.18
C ALA A 400 -19.76 -4.50 -11.95
N ILE A 401 -20.17 -5.76 -11.78
CA ILE A 401 -19.55 -6.91 -12.41
C ILE A 401 -20.59 -7.54 -13.35
N LEU A 402 -20.39 -7.35 -14.65
CA LEU A 402 -21.29 -7.77 -15.71
C LEU A 402 -20.98 -9.21 -16.15
N GLY A 403 -20.88 -10.14 -15.19
CA GLY A 403 -20.57 -11.52 -15.49
C GLY A 403 -20.19 -12.32 -14.25
N ARG A 404 -19.70 -13.54 -14.50
CA ARG A 404 -19.35 -14.50 -13.46
C ARG A 404 -18.25 -13.99 -12.54
N VAL A 405 -18.37 -14.32 -11.25
CA VAL A 405 -17.37 -14.05 -10.21
C VAL A 405 -16.73 -15.36 -9.70
N GLY A 406 -15.53 -15.27 -9.13
CA GLY A 406 -14.89 -16.38 -8.42
C GLY A 406 -15.41 -16.56 -6.99
N ALA A 407 -14.86 -17.56 -6.30
CA ALA A 407 -15.21 -17.86 -4.91
C ALA A 407 -14.74 -16.78 -3.92
N ASN A 408 -15.36 -16.76 -2.74
CA ASN A 408 -15.04 -15.87 -1.62
C ASN A 408 -15.27 -14.37 -1.94
N PHE A 409 -16.29 -14.07 -2.74
CA PHE A 409 -16.65 -12.70 -3.09
C PHE A 409 -17.17 -11.94 -1.86
N GLY A 410 -16.71 -10.71 -1.65
CA GLY A 410 -17.15 -9.84 -0.56
C GLY A 410 -16.60 -10.19 0.82
N ALA A 411 -15.58 -11.05 0.91
CA ALA A 411 -14.97 -11.42 2.19
C ALA A 411 -14.38 -10.19 2.91
N GLY A 412 -14.82 -9.95 4.14
CA GLY A 412 -14.40 -8.79 4.94
C GLY A 412 -14.82 -7.43 4.35
N MET A 413 -15.77 -7.40 3.41
CA MET A 413 -16.30 -6.16 2.85
C MET A 413 -17.19 -5.48 3.90
N THR A 414 -16.76 -4.32 4.40
CA THR A 414 -17.44 -3.56 5.47
C THR A 414 -18.06 -2.26 5.00
N GLY A 415 -17.84 -1.86 3.74
CA GLY A 415 -18.43 -0.64 3.17
C GLY A 415 -18.46 -0.63 1.64
N GLY A 416 -19.30 0.24 1.07
CA GLY A 416 -19.53 0.33 -0.38
C GLY A 416 -20.67 -0.54 -0.89
N MET A 417 -20.80 -0.61 -2.22
CA MET A 417 -21.86 -1.36 -2.91
C MET A 417 -21.29 -2.17 -4.07
N ALA A 418 -21.73 -3.42 -4.25
CA ALA A 418 -21.45 -4.17 -5.46
C ALA A 418 -22.73 -4.69 -6.14
N PHE A 419 -22.68 -4.78 -7.47
CA PHE A 419 -23.72 -5.36 -8.31
C PHE A 419 -23.12 -6.47 -9.15
N VAL A 420 -23.71 -7.66 -9.11
CA VAL A 420 -23.21 -8.84 -9.83
C VAL A 420 -24.30 -9.33 -10.77
N TYR A 421 -24.02 -9.33 -12.08
CA TYR A 421 -24.89 -9.94 -13.09
C TYR A 421 -24.68 -11.45 -13.09
N ASP A 422 -25.72 -12.19 -12.71
CA ASP A 422 -25.69 -13.64 -12.54
C ASP A 422 -26.85 -14.29 -13.31
N PRO A 423 -26.66 -14.61 -14.60
CA PRO A 423 -27.70 -15.23 -15.41
C PRO A 423 -27.96 -16.70 -15.04
N ASP A 424 -27.03 -17.36 -14.33
CA ASP A 424 -27.07 -18.80 -14.01
C ASP A 424 -27.54 -19.09 -12.57
N ASP A 425 -27.79 -18.04 -11.77
CA ASP A 425 -28.26 -18.09 -10.39
C ASP A 425 -27.33 -18.86 -9.42
N ASP A 426 -26.03 -18.78 -9.66
CA ASP A 426 -24.99 -19.49 -8.91
C ASP A 426 -24.17 -18.60 -7.95
N PHE A 427 -24.42 -17.29 -7.92
CA PHE A 427 -23.69 -16.32 -7.10
C PHE A 427 -23.75 -16.62 -5.61
N GLN A 428 -24.89 -17.13 -5.13
CA GLN A 428 -25.11 -17.53 -3.73
C GLN A 428 -24.07 -18.55 -3.21
N PHE A 429 -23.47 -19.35 -4.10
CA PHE A 429 -22.43 -20.33 -3.74
C PHE A 429 -21.01 -19.75 -3.74
N ARG A 430 -20.87 -18.49 -4.18
CA ARG A 430 -19.58 -17.81 -4.40
C ARG A 430 -19.34 -16.68 -3.40
N VAL A 431 -20.42 -16.08 -2.89
CA VAL A 431 -20.38 -15.01 -1.90
C VAL A 431 -19.92 -15.55 -0.53
N ASN A 432 -19.07 -14.79 0.15
CA ASN A 432 -18.79 -14.97 1.56
C ASN A 432 -19.81 -14.16 2.36
N ALA A 433 -20.78 -14.83 2.99
CA ALA A 433 -21.89 -14.20 3.68
C ALA A 433 -21.58 -13.72 5.11
N ASP A 434 -20.32 -13.77 5.57
CA ASP A 434 -19.97 -13.41 6.95
C ASP A 434 -20.28 -11.94 7.25
N THR A 435 -19.91 -11.04 6.32
CA THR A 435 -19.97 -9.57 6.51
C THR A 435 -20.93 -8.85 5.56
N VAL A 436 -21.45 -9.54 4.55
CA VAL A 436 -22.37 -8.97 3.55
C VAL A 436 -23.68 -9.73 3.49
N ILE A 437 -24.71 -9.06 3.00
CA ILE A 437 -25.93 -9.68 2.47
C ILE A 437 -25.92 -9.59 0.94
N HIS A 438 -26.75 -10.41 0.30
CA HIS A 438 -27.05 -10.30 -1.12
C HIS A 438 -28.56 -10.38 -1.32
N GLN A 439 -29.08 -9.52 -2.18
CA GLN A 439 -30.52 -9.42 -2.49
C GLN A 439 -30.71 -9.03 -3.96
N ARG A 440 -31.92 -9.16 -4.49
CA ARG A 440 -32.25 -8.54 -5.78
C ARG A 440 -32.34 -7.02 -5.59
N ILE A 441 -32.23 -6.27 -6.68
CA ILE A 441 -32.34 -4.80 -6.62
C ILE A 441 -33.80 -4.43 -6.40
N GLU A 442 -34.12 -3.83 -5.26
CA GLU A 442 -35.50 -3.45 -4.93
C GLU A 442 -35.79 -1.96 -5.21
N THR A 443 -34.89 -1.07 -4.77
CA THR A 443 -35.16 0.37 -4.82
C THR A 443 -34.82 1.00 -6.16
N ALA A 444 -35.62 2.00 -6.54
CA ALA A 444 -35.43 2.72 -7.81
C ALA A 444 -34.07 3.44 -7.85
N TYR A 445 -33.61 3.96 -6.71
CA TYR A 445 -32.31 4.63 -6.61
C TYR A 445 -31.15 3.71 -7.02
N TRP A 446 -31.05 2.52 -6.41
CA TRP A 446 -29.94 1.60 -6.71
C TRP A 446 -30.03 1.01 -8.12
N ARG A 447 -31.25 0.81 -8.64
CA ARG A 447 -31.49 0.49 -10.05
C ARG A 447 -30.90 1.55 -10.98
N ASP A 448 -31.19 2.82 -10.72
CA ASP A 448 -30.70 3.93 -11.54
C ASP A 448 -29.18 4.09 -11.44
N VAL A 449 -28.60 3.94 -10.25
CA VAL A 449 -27.14 3.94 -10.05
C VAL A 449 -26.46 2.89 -10.93
N LEU A 450 -26.96 1.65 -10.91
CA LEU A 450 -26.42 0.57 -11.74
C LEU A 450 -26.57 0.88 -13.24
N LYS A 451 -27.77 1.31 -13.67
CA LYS A 451 -28.05 1.61 -15.07
C LYS A 451 -27.15 2.74 -15.60
N VAL A 452 -26.92 3.78 -14.80
CA VAL A 452 -26.00 4.88 -15.12
C VAL A 452 -24.56 4.39 -15.23
N LEU A 453 -24.10 3.52 -14.32
CA LEU A 453 -22.75 2.96 -14.38
C LEU A 453 -22.53 2.11 -15.64
N ILE A 454 -23.49 1.24 -15.98
CA ILE A 454 -23.43 0.44 -17.21
C ILE A 454 -23.48 1.36 -18.45
N GLY A 455 -24.29 2.41 -18.44
CA GLY A 455 -24.32 3.42 -19.51
C GLY A 455 -22.97 4.13 -19.70
N GLN A 456 -22.28 4.49 -18.60
CA GLN A 456 -20.92 5.03 -18.66
C GLN A 456 -19.93 3.99 -19.22
N HIS A 457 -20.03 2.74 -18.78
CA HIS A 457 -19.21 1.65 -19.29
C HIS A 457 -19.35 1.49 -20.80
N VAL A 458 -20.57 1.45 -21.34
CA VAL A 458 -20.82 1.39 -22.79
C VAL A 458 -20.26 2.61 -23.50
N LYS A 459 -20.47 3.82 -22.97
CA LYS A 459 -19.96 5.07 -23.56
C LYS A 459 -18.44 5.05 -23.67
N HIS A 460 -17.73 4.58 -22.65
CA HIS A 460 -16.27 4.58 -22.62
C HIS A 460 -15.65 3.39 -23.36
N THR A 461 -16.26 2.21 -23.28
CA THR A 461 -15.66 0.98 -23.83
C THR A 461 -16.21 0.59 -25.20
N GLY A 462 -17.44 0.96 -25.52
CA GLY A 462 -18.18 0.43 -26.66
C GLY A 462 -18.56 -1.04 -26.52
N SER A 463 -18.62 -1.57 -25.28
CA SER A 463 -18.97 -2.97 -25.01
C SER A 463 -20.35 -3.32 -25.57
N ARG A 464 -20.37 -4.26 -26.53
CA ARG A 464 -21.61 -4.80 -27.12
C ARG A 464 -22.43 -5.60 -26.10
N PHE A 465 -21.75 -6.34 -25.22
CA PHE A 465 -22.39 -7.12 -24.17
C PHE A 465 -23.16 -6.20 -23.21
N ALA A 466 -22.51 -5.17 -22.68
CA ALA A 466 -23.16 -4.21 -21.79
C ALA A 466 -24.27 -3.42 -22.49
N GLN A 467 -24.11 -3.07 -23.78
CA GLN A 467 -25.17 -2.47 -24.57
C GLN A 467 -26.40 -3.39 -24.69
N ASN A 468 -26.19 -4.69 -24.87
CA ASN A 468 -27.28 -5.67 -24.91
C ASN A 468 -28.02 -5.79 -23.58
N LEU A 469 -27.32 -5.69 -22.44
CA LEU A 469 -27.95 -5.62 -21.12
C LEU A 469 -28.85 -4.39 -21.00
N LEU A 470 -28.39 -3.22 -21.45
CA LEU A 470 -29.19 -1.99 -21.45
C LEU A 470 -30.40 -2.07 -22.39
N ASN A 471 -30.23 -2.68 -23.56
CA ASN A 471 -31.31 -2.83 -24.54
C ASN A 471 -32.44 -3.74 -24.04
N ASN A 472 -32.11 -4.71 -23.16
CA ASN A 472 -33.05 -5.68 -22.59
C ASN A 472 -33.24 -5.46 -21.08
N TRP A 473 -33.07 -4.23 -20.60
CA TRP A 473 -32.95 -3.91 -19.18
C TRP A 473 -34.06 -4.53 -18.32
N ASP A 474 -35.31 -4.40 -18.75
CA ASP A 474 -36.48 -4.88 -18.00
C ASP A 474 -36.45 -6.39 -17.72
N ARG A 475 -35.75 -7.17 -18.56
CA ARG A 475 -35.53 -8.60 -18.37
C ARG A 475 -34.24 -8.91 -17.62
N GLU A 476 -33.17 -8.18 -17.91
CA GLU A 476 -31.85 -8.49 -17.36
C GLU A 476 -31.65 -7.96 -15.94
N GLU A 477 -32.38 -6.92 -15.54
CA GLU A 477 -32.33 -6.34 -14.19
C GLU A 477 -32.54 -7.38 -13.09
N SER A 478 -33.51 -8.28 -13.25
CA SER A 478 -33.86 -9.28 -12.24
C SER A 478 -32.76 -10.32 -12.01
N ARG A 479 -31.74 -10.36 -12.87
CA ARG A 479 -30.57 -11.25 -12.78
C ARG A 479 -29.39 -10.61 -12.06
N PHE A 480 -29.52 -9.36 -11.64
CA PHE A 480 -28.52 -8.73 -10.80
C PHE A 480 -28.73 -9.08 -9.33
N TRP A 481 -27.62 -9.32 -8.64
CA TRP A 481 -27.52 -9.32 -7.20
C TRP A 481 -26.93 -7.99 -6.74
N GLN A 482 -27.61 -7.33 -5.79
CA GLN A 482 -27.07 -6.25 -4.99
C GLN A 482 -26.40 -6.84 -3.75
N VAL A 483 -25.13 -6.50 -3.54
CA VAL A 483 -24.32 -6.96 -2.41
C VAL A 483 -24.06 -5.79 -1.49
N VAL A 484 -24.48 -5.92 -0.23
CA VAL A 484 -24.48 -4.84 0.76
C VAL A 484 -23.80 -5.30 2.04
N PRO A 485 -22.84 -4.55 2.60
CA PRO A 485 -22.26 -4.84 3.91
C PRO A 485 -23.32 -4.72 5.01
N LYS A 486 -23.34 -5.70 5.94
CA LYS A 486 -24.32 -5.73 7.04
C LYS A 486 -24.27 -4.46 7.90
N GLU A 487 -23.06 -3.97 8.18
CA GLU A 487 -22.84 -2.77 9.01
C GLU A 487 -23.25 -1.45 8.34
N MET A 488 -23.61 -1.49 7.05
CA MET A 488 -24.04 -0.31 6.31
C MET A 488 -25.56 -0.19 6.18
N LEU A 489 -26.33 -1.25 6.45
CA LEU A 489 -27.77 -1.28 6.15
C LEU A 489 -28.57 -0.12 6.76
N ASP A 490 -28.21 0.28 7.98
CA ASP A 490 -28.81 1.38 8.74
C ASP A 490 -28.12 2.74 8.52
N LYS A 491 -27.06 2.79 7.72
CA LYS A 491 -26.21 3.97 7.47
C LYS A 491 -26.24 4.46 6.03
N LEU A 492 -26.91 3.76 5.13
CA LEU A 492 -27.06 4.20 3.75
C LEU A 492 -28.02 5.39 3.69
N GLU A 493 -27.58 6.48 3.04
CA GLU A 493 -28.45 7.63 2.72
C GLU A 493 -29.68 7.21 1.91
N HIS A 494 -29.50 6.24 1.01
CA HIS A 494 -30.57 5.59 0.26
C HIS A 494 -30.67 4.12 0.66
N PRO A 495 -31.73 3.71 1.38
CA PRO A 495 -31.90 2.34 1.83
C PRO A 495 -31.77 1.31 0.70
N ALA A 496 -31.26 0.13 1.03
CA ALA A 496 -31.09 -0.95 0.07
C ALA A 496 -32.41 -1.69 -0.23
N SER A 497 -33.34 -1.74 0.73
CA SER A 497 -34.62 -2.43 0.61
C SER A 497 -35.80 -1.45 0.63
N THR A 498 -36.93 -1.90 0.08
CA THR A 498 -38.21 -1.17 0.12
C THR A 498 -38.72 -0.95 1.54
N GLU A 499 -38.62 -1.97 2.40
CA GLU A 499 -38.92 -1.85 3.83
C GLU A 499 -38.08 -0.75 4.51
N GLY A 500 -36.79 -0.64 4.12
CA GLY A 500 -35.92 0.42 4.63
C GLY A 500 -36.34 1.82 4.15
N GLU A 501 -36.83 1.96 2.91
CA GLU A 501 -37.40 3.23 2.43
C GLU A 501 -38.67 3.61 3.20
N GLU A 502 -39.55 2.64 3.48
CA GLU A 502 -40.77 2.86 4.26
C GLU A 502 -40.44 3.28 5.70
N ALA A 503 -39.47 2.62 6.33
CA ALA A 503 -39.00 2.96 7.68
C ALA A 503 -38.36 4.36 7.76
N LEU A 504 -37.70 4.83 6.70
CA LEU A 504 -37.11 6.17 6.65
C LEU A 504 -38.16 7.27 6.39
N ARG A 505 -39.31 6.92 5.79
CA ARG A 505 -40.43 7.84 5.54
C ARG A 505 -41.37 7.99 6.74
N ALA A 506 -41.50 6.93 7.53
CA ALA A 506 -42.25 6.92 8.79
C ALA A 506 -41.53 7.72 9.89
#